data_AF-A0A1E5K5E5-F1
#
_entry.id   AF-A0A1E5K5E5-F1
#
_cell.length_a   1.000
_cell.length_b   1.000
_cell.length_c   1.000
_cell.angle_alpha   90.00
_cell.angle_beta   90.00
_cell.angle_gamma   90.00
#
_symmetry.space_group_name_H-M   'P 1'
#
loop_
_entity.id
_entity.type
_entity.pdbx_description
1 polymer ?
#
loop_
_entity_poly.entity_id
_entity_poly.type
_entity_poly.pdbx_seq_one_letter_code
_entity_poly.pdbx_strand_id
1 'polypeptide(L)' 'MLKEHYLIEDYSTVLDTVENLFNSTMKAVNMAENAEFSTKNDVLAEMNHSLETLMSLNRKKIDREVDEQAWTYVGSKTYV' A
#
# COMPACT_ATOMS: atom_id res chain seq x y z
N MET A 1 7.97 6.49 -9.01
CA MET A 1 8.73 6.79 -7.77
C MET A 1 7.79 6.74 -6.57
N LEU A 2 8.23 6.39 -5.35
CA LEU A 2 7.36 6.33 -4.15
C LEU A 2 6.50 7.61 -3.97
N LYS A 3 7.09 8.79 -4.25
CA LYS A 3 6.40 10.10 -4.23
C LYS A 3 5.18 10.25 -5.14
N GLU A 4 5.09 9.44 -6.19
CA GLU A 4 3.95 9.44 -7.12
C GLU A 4 2.80 8.58 -6.61
N HIS A 5 3.03 7.73 -5.60
CA HIS A 5 2.03 6.76 -5.14
C HIS A 5 1.73 6.85 -3.65
N TYR A 6 2.61 7.45 -2.83
CA TYR A 6 2.42 7.56 -1.38
C TYR A 6 2.75 8.96 -0.86
N LEU A 7 2.19 9.30 0.29
CA LEU A 7 2.54 10.51 1.02
C LEU A 7 3.90 10.33 1.69
N ILE A 8 4.68 11.41 1.81
CA ILE A 8 6.02 11.38 2.41
C ILE A 8 5.97 10.83 3.86
N GLU A 9 4.95 11.21 4.61
CA GLU A 9 4.70 10.75 5.99
C GLU A 9 4.50 9.23 6.11
N ASP A 10 4.08 8.56 5.02
CA ASP A 10 3.78 7.14 5.01
C ASP A 10 4.95 6.29 4.47
N TYR A 11 6.06 6.89 4.02
CA TYR A 11 7.14 6.15 3.36
C TYR A 11 7.77 5.07 4.23
N SER A 12 7.99 5.32 5.52
CA SER A 12 8.54 4.29 6.43
C SER A 12 7.63 3.07 6.45
N THR A 13 6.33 3.28 6.67
CA THR A 13 5.31 2.23 6.68
C THR A 13 5.26 1.49 5.35
N VAL A 14 5.35 2.19 4.22
CA VAL A 14 5.38 1.56 2.88
C VAL A 14 6.59 0.65 2.73
N LEU A 15 7.78 1.08 3.16
CA LEU A 15 8.99 0.27 3.08
C LEU A 15 8.87 -0.98 3.95
N ASP A 16 8.43 -0.84 5.20
CA ASP A 16 8.22 -1.97 6.11
C ASP A 16 7.18 -2.97 5.54
N THR A 17 6.11 -2.45 4.95
CA THR A 17 5.03 -3.27 4.36
C THR A 17 5.51 -4.02 3.11
N VAL A 18 6.34 -3.38 2.27
CA VAL A 18 6.95 -4.03 1.10
C VAL A 18 7.92 -5.12 1.52
N GLU A 19 8.72 -4.89 2.57
CA GLU A 19 9.62 -5.90 3.12
C GLU A 19 8.84 -7.09 3.68
N ASN A 20 7.76 -6.84 4.42
CA ASN A 20 6.87 -7.90 4.90
C ASN A 20 6.25 -8.72 3.76
N LEU A 21 5.75 -8.05 2.72
CA LEU A 21 5.21 -8.71 1.54
C LEU A 21 6.26 -9.58 0.83
N PHE A 22 7.49 -9.07 0.68
CA PHE A 22 8.60 -9.82 0.12
C PHE A 22 8.92 -11.08 0.95
N ASN A 23 9.02 -10.92 2.27
CA ASN A 23 9.31 -12.02 3.19
C ASN A 23 8.21 -13.09 3.16
N SER A 24 6.93 -12.71 3.20
CA SER A 24 5.82 -13.68 3.10
C SER A 24 5.74 -14.34 1.72
N THR A 25 6.10 -13.63 0.65
CA THR A 25 6.22 -14.22 -0.69
C THR A 25 7.33 -15.27 -0.74
N MET A 26 8.50 -14.99 -0.14
CA MET A 26 9.59 -15.95 -0.04
C MET A 26 9.20 -17.18 0.78
N LYS A 27 8.44 -17.01 1.88
CA LYS A 27 7.86 -18.14 2.62
C LYS A 27 6.96 -18.99 1.71
N ALA A 28 6.07 -18.36 0.94
CA ALA A 28 5.16 -19.06 0.04
C ALA A 28 5.90 -19.88 -1.04
N VAL A 29 6.98 -19.33 -1.61
CA VAL A 29 7.83 -20.04 -2.58
C VAL A 29 8.50 -21.24 -1.92
N ASN A 30 9.15 -21.06 -0.77
CA ASN A 30 9.81 -22.16 -0.05
C ASN A 30 8.82 -23.27 0.34
N MET A 31 7.59 -22.90 0.75
CA MET A 31 6.53 -23.87 1.03
C MET A 31 6.15 -24.68 -0.21
N ALA A 32 6.03 -24.03 -1.38
CA ALA A 32 5.71 -24.70 -2.62
C ALA A 32 6.84 -25.64 -3.07
N GLU A 33 8.09 -25.24 -2.93
CA GLU A 33 9.27 -26.06 -3.26
C GLU A 33 9.36 -27.34 -2.40
N ASN A 34 8.97 -27.25 -1.12
CA ASN A 34 9.03 -28.37 -0.17
C ASN A 34 7.70 -29.13 -0.01
N ALA A 35 6.65 -28.75 -0.75
CA ALA A 35 5.28 -29.27 -0.61
C ALA A 35 4.69 -29.14 0.82
N GLU A 36 5.14 -28.14 1.59
CA GLU A 36 4.72 -27.89 2.96
C GLU A 36 3.54 -26.89 2.98
N PHE A 37 2.31 -27.38 2.82
CA PHE A 37 1.13 -26.53 2.68
C PHE A 37 0.30 -26.35 3.95
N SER A 38 0.77 -26.81 5.11
CA SER A 38 0.04 -26.78 6.38
C SER A 38 -0.34 -25.37 6.84
N THR A 39 0.51 -24.38 6.59
CA THR A 39 0.34 -22.97 7.00
C THR A 39 -0.01 -22.04 5.83
N LYS A 40 -0.43 -22.58 4.68
CA LYS A 40 -0.58 -21.79 3.44
C LYS A 40 -1.57 -20.64 3.59
N ASN A 41 -2.64 -20.85 4.35
CA ASN A 41 -3.68 -19.85 4.52
C ASN A 41 -3.17 -18.66 5.36
N ASP A 42 -2.29 -18.92 6.33
CA ASP A 42 -1.70 -17.89 7.16
C ASP A 42 -0.74 -17.03 6.33
N VAL A 43 0.10 -17.66 5.51
CA VAL A 43 1.02 -16.94 4.60
C VAL A 43 0.24 -16.12 3.57
N LEU A 44 -0.84 -16.66 3.00
CA LEU A 44 -1.71 -15.91 2.09
C LEU A 44 -2.41 -14.73 2.80
N ALA A 45 -2.81 -14.90 4.06
CA ALA A 45 -3.39 -13.83 4.85
C ALA A 45 -2.37 -12.71 5.14
N GLU A 46 -1.12 -13.05 5.48
CA GLU A 46 -0.02 -12.08 5.65
C GLU A 46 0.23 -11.27 4.36
N MET A 47 0.26 -11.95 3.21
CA MET A 47 0.44 -11.31 1.91
C MET A 47 -0.73 -10.37 1.57
N ASN A 48 -1.97 -10.84 1.75
CA ASN A 48 -3.16 -10.04 1.49
C ASN A 48 -3.21 -8.81 2.39
N HIS A 49 -2.91 -8.94 3.68
CA HIS A 49 -2.89 -7.82 4.61
C HIS A 49 -1.85 -6.75 4.18
N SER A 50 -0.68 -7.19 3.74
CA SER A 50 0.36 -6.27 3.25
C SER A 50 -0.10 -5.53 1.98
N LEU A 51 -0.76 -6.23 1.05
CA LEU A 51 -1.32 -5.64 -0.17
C LEU A 51 -2.43 -4.64 0.14
N GLU A 52 -3.37 -4.99 1.01
CA GLU A 52 -4.45 -4.11 1.45
C GLU A 52 -3.92 -2.84 2.11
N THR A 53 -2.86 -2.96 2.91
CA THR A 53 -2.20 -1.81 3.55
C THR A 53 -1.60 -0.88 2.50
N LEU A 54 -0.86 -1.42 1.52
CA LEU A 54 -0.31 -0.61 0.42
C LEU A 54 -1.40 0.07 -0.40
N MET A 55 -2.49 -0.64 -0.72
CA MET A 55 -3.64 -0.07 -1.42
C MET A 55 -4.29 1.06 -0.62
N SER A 56 -4.45 0.89 0.70
CA SER A 56 -5.01 1.91 1.58
C SER A 56 -4.14 3.17 1.65
N LEU A 57 -2.81 3.01 1.75
CA LEU A 57 -1.88 4.15 1.78
C LEU A 57 -1.83 4.88 0.43
N ASN A 58 -1.93 4.15 -0.68
CA ASN A 58 -2.04 4.76 -2.00
C ASN A 58 -3.36 5.53 -2.14
N ARG A 59 -4.46 4.94 -1.67
CA ARG A 59 -5.78 5.59 -1.69
C ARG A 59 -5.79 6.88 -0.88
N LYS A 60 -5.17 6.87 0.30
CA LYS A 60 -5.00 8.06 1.15
C LYS A 60 -4.33 9.22 0.39
N LYS A 61 -3.32 8.96 -0.44
CA LYS A 61 -2.69 9.99 -1.28
C LYS A 61 -3.66 10.52 -2.34
N ILE A 62 -4.33 9.63 -3.05
CA ILE A 62 -5.30 10.00 -4.11
C ILE A 62 -6.39 10.91 -3.53
N ASP A 63 -6.95 10.54 -2.38
CA ASP A 63 -8.01 11.33 -1.75
C ASP A 63 -7.50 12.73 -1.33
N ARG A 64 -6.28 12.84 -0.81
CA ARG A 64 -5.66 14.15 -0.48
C ARG A 64 -5.46 15.02 -1.73
N GLU A 65 -4.97 14.45 -2.83
CA GLU A 65 -4.74 15.19 -4.07
C GLU A 65 -6.05 15.64 -4.73
N VAL A 66 -7.12 14.85 -4.62
CA VAL A 66 -8.47 15.24 -5.07
C VAL A 66 -9.02 16.40 -4.24
N ASP A 67 -8.86 16.34 -2.91
CA ASP A 67 -9.32 17.41 -2.01
C ASP A 67 -8.58 18.72 -2.30
N GLU A 68 -7.26 18.69 -2.45
CA GLU A 68 -6.45 19.88 -2.78
C GLU A 68 -6.89 20.54 -4.12
N GLN A 69 -7.25 19.72 -5.11
CA GLN A 69 -7.80 20.20 -6.39
C GLN A 69 -9.19 20.83 -6.23
N ALA A 70 -10.04 20.26 -5.38
CA ALA A 70 -11.36 20.82 -5.11
C ALA A 70 -11.26 22.21 -4.44
N TRP A 71 -10.36 22.38 -3.46
CA TRP A 71 -10.15 23.66 -2.77
C TRP A 71 -9.58 24.75 -3.66
N THR A 72 -8.61 24.41 -4.53
CA THR A 72 -8.06 25.35 -5.52
C THR A 72 -9.11 25.83 -6.52
N TYR A 73 -10.03 24.95 -6.94
CA TYR A 73 -11.14 25.32 -7.81
C TYR A 73 -12.12 26.29 -7.12
N VAL A 74 -12.52 26.04 -5.87
CA VAL A 74 -13.45 26.92 -5.14
C VAL A 74 -12.83 28.31 -4.89
N GLY A 75 -11.56 28.36 -4.47
CA GLY A 75 -10.84 29.62 -4.28
C GLY A 75 -10.79 30.47 -5.55
N SER A 76 -10.56 29.85 -6.72
CA SER A 76 -10.55 30.58 -8.00
C SER A 76 -11.92 31.15 -8.42
N LYS A 77 -13.04 30.60 -7.92
CA LYS A 77 -14.40 31.10 -8.17
C LYS A 77 -14.88 32.16 -7.17
N THR A 78 -14.24 32.30 -6.02
CA THR A 78 -14.65 33.28 -4.99
C THR A 78 -14.06 34.67 -5.21
N TYR A 79 -13.08 34.80 -6.12
CA TYR A 79 -12.53 36.09 -6.57
C TYR A 79 -13.08 36.46 -7.95
N VAL A 80 -14.39 36.74 -8.05
CA VAL A 80 -15.01 37.42 -9.20
C VAL A 80 -16.05 38.41 -8.69
#